data_AF-A0A0N1FXF1-F1
#
_entry.id   AF-A0A0N1FXF1-F1
#
_cell.length_a   1.000
_cell.length_b   1.000
_cell.length_c   1.000
_cell.angle_alpha   90.00
_cell.angle_beta   90.00
_cell.angle_gamma   90.00
#
_symmetry.space_group_name_H-M   'P 1'
#
loop_
_entity.id
_entity.type
_entity.pdbx_description
1 polymer ?
#
loop_
_entity_poly.entity_id
_entity_poly.type
_entity_poly.pdbx_seq_one_letter_code
_entity_poly.pdbx_strand_id
1 'polypeptide(L)'
;MTVTAYEPKLGDTVEDTARRKTGKVMGFIGPYVQLRPVGGGIEWDARRENLRSATDAEALRAGVTAANERSRGAAVTTRASLPMDVTTMRETTSRLLADDAELPAADKLNDLILLCRGHLMLLIPEVEQAALRLPQDDRHRIEALTGIAQARRRLDLVPDARLPAEVAHAKRLAHSVDCLLRYLENLGGERP
;
A
#
# COMPACT_ATOMS: atom_id res chain seq x y z
N MET A 1 -0.12 -34.49 9.75
CA MET A 1 -0.22 -33.56 10.89
C MET A 1 -1.09 -32.41 10.43
N THR A 2 -2.33 -32.30 10.93
CA THR A 2 -3.21 -31.18 10.63
C THR A 2 -2.74 -29.97 11.42
N VAL A 3 -2.16 -28.97 10.74
CA VAL A 3 -1.94 -27.65 11.34
C VAL A 3 -3.32 -27.07 11.60
N THR A 4 -3.73 -27.01 12.86
CA THR A 4 -4.93 -26.29 13.28
C THR A 4 -4.75 -24.84 12.84
N ALA A 5 -5.50 -24.41 11.84
CA ALA A 5 -5.51 -23.03 11.40
C ALA A 5 -5.96 -22.17 12.59
N TYR A 6 -5.08 -21.27 13.04
CA TYR A 6 -5.41 -20.33 14.11
C TYR A 6 -6.64 -19.51 13.70
N GLU A 7 -7.66 -19.52 14.55
CA GLU A 7 -8.88 -18.75 14.34
C GLU A 7 -8.76 -17.38 15.03
N PRO A 8 -8.60 -16.27 14.29
CA PRO A 8 -8.43 -14.95 14.87
C PRO A 8 -9.74 -14.49 15.53
N LYS A 9 -9.64 -13.86 16.71
CA LYS A 9 -10.80 -13.26 17.40
C LYS A 9 -10.63 -11.75 17.53
N LEU A 10 -11.76 -11.06 17.71
CA LEU A 10 -11.76 -9.62 17.93
C LEU A 10 -10.90 -9.26 19.16
N GLY A 11 -10.00 -8.31 18.99
CA GLY A 11 -9.06 -7.89 20.03
C GLY A 11 -7.78 -8.72 20.13
N ASP A 12 -7.68 -9.85 19.45
CA ASP A 12 -6.45 -10.65 19.42
C ASP A 12 -5.31 -9.84 18.79
N THR A 13 -4.10 -10.03 19.30
CA THR A 13 -2.90 -9.53 18.65
C THR A 13 -2.31 -10.61 17.76
N VAL A 14 -2.20 -10.31 16.48
CA VAL A 14 -1.82 -11.26 15.45
C VAL A 14 -0.69 -10.69 14.60
N GLU A 15 0.15 -11.57 14.08
CA GLU A 15 1.10 -11.23 13.03
C GLU A 15 0.50 -11.57 11.67
N ASP A 16 0.43 -10.57 10.80
CA ASP A 16 0.25 -10.76 9.36
C ASP A 16 1.60 -11.16 8.76
N THR A 17 1.78 -12.47 8.56
CA THR A 17 3.04 -13.06 8.07
C THR A 17 3.38 -12.63 6.66
N ALA A 18 2.37 -12.30 5.83
CA ALA A 18 2.58 -11.80 4.48
C ALA A 18 3.21 -10.40 4.49
N ARG A 19 2.85 -9.58 5.48
CA ARG A 19 3.36 -8.20 5.63
C ARG A 19 4.43 -8.05 6.68
N ARG A 20 4.70 -9.11 7.47
CA ARG A 20 5.57 -9.09 8.67
C ARG A 20 5.22 -7.93 9.61
N LYS A 21 3.91 -7.73 9.81
CA LYS A 21 3.36 -6.65 10.66
C LYS A 21 2.47 -7.23 11.74
N THR A 22 2.57 -6.69 12.95
CA THR A 22 1.73 -7.07 14.08
C THR A 22 0.60 -6.08 14.27
N GLY A 23 -0.61 -6.58 14.42
CA GLY A 23 -1.81 -5.77 14.59
C GLY A 23 -2.85 -6.42 15.50
N LYS A 24 -3.73 -5.57 16.03
CA LYS A 24 -4.89 -5.98 16.82
C LYS A 24 -6.09 -6.19 15.90
N VAL A 25 -6.78 -7.31 16.05
CA VAL A 25 -7.99 -7.60 15.27
C VAL A 25 -9.11 -6.63 15.67
N MET A 26 -9.62 -5.89 14.69
CA MET A 26 -10.67 -4.88 14.86
C MET A 26 -12.01 -5.30 14.25
N GLY A 27 -12.01 -6.31 13.39
CA GLY A 27 -13.24 -6.78 12.75
C GLY A 27 -12.99 -7.81 11.66
N PHE A 28 -14.07 -8.30 11.09
CA PHE A 28 -14.07 -9.24 9.98
C PHE A 28 -14.91 -8.66 8.85
N ILE A 29 -14.31 -8.55 7.66
CA ILE A 29 -14.96 -7.99 6.47
C ILE A 29 -14.84 -9.02 5.35
N GLY A 30 -15.92 -9.78 5.12
CA GLY A 30 -15.92 -10.90 4.19
C GLY A 30 -14.82 -11.92 4.54
N PRO A 31 -13.93 -12.30 3.60
CA PRO A 31 -12.85 -13.25 3.87
C PRO A 31 -11.66 -12.63 4.63
N TYR A 32 -11.68 -11.33 4.91
CA TYR A 32 -10.57 -10.61 5.51
C TYR A 32 -10.79 -10.31 6.99
N VAL A 33 -9.68 -10.15 7.71
CA VAL A 33 -9.60 -9.68 9.07
C VAL A 33 -9.01 -8.27 9.05
N GLN A 34 -9.73 -7.31 9.60
CA GLN A 34 -9.28 -5.92 9.73
C GLN A 34 -8.37 -5.81 10.94
N LEU A 35 -7.15 -5.32 10.74
CA LEU A 35 -6.12 -5.17 11.77
C LEU A 35 -5.76 -3.70 11.98
N ARG A 36 -5.52 -3.31 13.24
CA ARG A 36 -4.96 -2.00 13.60
C ARG A 36 -3.55 -2.16 14.18
N PRO A 37 -2.56 -1.33 13.83
CA PRO A 37 -1.21 -1.52 14.35
C PRO A 37 -1.17 -1.38 15.88
N VAL A 38 -0.35 -2.19 16.57
CA VAL A 38 -0.22 -2.19 18.04
C VAL A 38 0.30 -0.85 18.60
N GLY A 39 0.95 -0.04 17.76
CA GLY A 39 1.39 1.33 18.10
C GLY A 39 0.49 2.45 17.58
N GLY A 40 -0.70 2.16 17.04
CA GLY A 40 -1.50 3.13 16.29
C GLY A 40 -1.01 3.33 14.85
N GLY A 41 -1.87 3.91 14.00
CA GLY A 41 -1.64 4.06 12.55
C GLY A 41 -2.82 3.53 11.74
N ILE A 42 -2.62 3.40 10.43
CA ILE A 42 -3.69 3.03 9.49
C ILE A 42 -3.99 1.54 9.59
N GLU A 43 -5.29 1.22 9.64
CA GLU A 43 -5.80 -0.15 9.63
C GLU A 43 -5.58 -0.82 8.28
N TRP A 44 -5.45 -2.15 8.28
CA TRP A 44 -5.31 -2.90 7.03
C TRP A 44 -6.05 -4.23 7.09
N ASP A 45 -6.40 -4.74 5.91
CA ASP A 45 -7.08 -6.03 5.76
C ASP A 45 -6.05 -7.13 5.50
N ALA A 46 -6.12 -8.20 6.30
CA ALA A 46 -5.30 -9.39 6.17
C ALA A 46 -6.15 -10.62 5.88
N ARG A 47 -5.63 -11.56 5.09
CA ARG A 47 -6.30 -12.85 4.92
C ARG A 47 -6.11 -13.69 6.18
N ARG A 48 -7.17 -14.39 6.60
CA ARG A 48 -7.11 -15.29 7.77
C ARG A 48 -5.95 -16.29 7.70
N GLU A 49 -5.70 -16.85 6.53
CA GLU A 49 -4.63 -17.84 6.28
C GLU A 49 -3.21 -17.29 6.52
N ASN A 50 -3.03 -15.97 6.48
CA ASN A 50 -1.74 -15.32 6.70
C ASN A 50 -1.54 -14.90 8.17
N LEU A 51 -2.53 -15.13 9.03
CA LEU A 51 -2.50 -14.71 10.43
C LEU A 51 -1.99 -15.82 11.34
N ARG A 52 -1.05 -15.46 12.20
CA ARG A 52 -0.69 -16.26 13.37
C ARG A 52 -0.91 -15.44 14.64
N SER A 53 -1.22 -16.12 15.74
CA SER A 53 -1.21 -15.49 17.06
C SER A 53 0.20 -14.95 17.34
N ALA A 54 0.28 -13.69 17.74
CA ALA A 54 1.51 -13.11 18.24
C ALA A 54 1.57 -13.28 19.76
N THR A 55 2.75 -13.60 20.28
CA THR A 55 2.98 -13.62 21.73
C THR A 55 3.00 -12.20 22.29
N ASP A 56 2.73 -12.06 23.59
CA ASP A 56 2.78 -10.75 24.28
C ASP A 56 4.14 -10.06 24.15
N ALA A 57 5.23 -10.84 24.13
CA ALA A 57 6.59 -10.33 23.92
C ALA A 57 6.80 -9.77 22.50
N GLU A 58 6.26 -10.43 21.47
CA GLU A 58 6.31 -9.96 20.08
C GLU A 58 5.44 -8.71 19.89
N ALA A 59 4.25 -8.68 20.51
CA ALA A 59 3.38 -7.51 20.52
C ALA A 59 4.05 -6.29 21.18
N LEU A 60 4.69 -6.49 22.33
CA LEU A 60 5.40 -5.44 23.05
C LEU A 60 6.60 -4.93 22.23
N ARG A 61 7.39 -5.83 21.65
CA ARG A 61 8.54 -5.47 20.81
C ARG A 61 8.11 -4.70 19.55
N ALA A 62 7.00 -5.10 18.93
CA ALA A 62 6.42 -4.37 17.80
C ALA A 62 5.96 -2.97 18.21
N GLY A 63 5.29 -2.83 19.36
CA GLY A 63 4.87 -1.53 19.91
C GLY A 63 6.04 -0.60 20.20
N VAL A 64 7.10 -1.11 20.84
CA VAL A 64 8.33 -0.35 21.14
C VAL A 64 9.07 0.05 19.86
N THR A 65 9.16 -0.85 18.88
CA THR A 65 9.78 -0.55 17.58
C THR A 65 9.03 0.55 16.85
N ALA A 66 7.70 0.46 16.78
CA ALA A 66 6.86 1.48 16.16
C ALA A 66 6.94 2.83 16.88
N ALA A 67 7.01 2.84 18.22
CA ALA A 67 7.23 4.06 19.00
C ALA A 67 8.60 4.69 18.71
N ASN A 68 9.66 3.88 18.66
CA ASN A 68 11.02 4.33 18.35
C ASN A 68 11.17 4.82 16.90
N GLU A 69 10.47 4.23 15.94
CA GLU A 69 10.40 4.72 14.56
C GLU A 69 9.72 6.09 14.48
N ARG A 70 8.61 6.29 15.20
CA ARG A 70 7.96 7.62 15.30
C ARG A 70 8.86 8.68 15.92
N SER A 71 9.60 8.35 16.98
CA SER A 71 10.54 9.28 17.59
C SER A 71 11.71 9.64 16.69
N ARG A 72 12.17 8.70 15.83
CA ARG A 72 13.24 8.95 14.85
C ARG A 72 12.77 9.73 13.63
N GLY A 73 11.49 9.63 13.26
CA GLY A 73 10.89 10.43 12.18
C GLY A 73 10.75 11.94 12.50
N ALA A 74 10.90 12.35 13.76
CA ALA A 74 10.91 13.75 14.17
C ALA A 74 12.32 14.39 14.13
N ALA A 75 13.37 13.61 13.88
CA ALA A 75 14.72 14.14 13.67
C ALA A 75 14.91 14.45 12.18
N VAL A 76 15.01 15.76 11.89
CA VAL A 76 15.21 16.37 10.58
C VAL A 76 16.18 15.59 9.69
N THR A 77 15.72 15.26 8.48
CA THR A 77 16.53 15.39 7.27
C THR A 77 15.60 15.92 6.18
N THR A 78 15.69 17.21 5.92
CA THR A 78 15.19 17.83 4.70
C THR A 78 15.84 17.12 3.53
N ARG A 79 15.14 16.18 2.89
CA ARG A 79 15.47 15.78 1.52
C ARG A 79 14.58 16.63 0.63
N ALA A 80 15.19 17.63 0.00
CA ALA A 80 14.60 18.36 -1.09
C ALA A 80 13.96 17.36 -2.07
N SER A 81 12.69 17.60 -2.42
CA SER A 81 12.01 16.90 -3.50
C SER A 81 12.85 16.99 -4.75
N LEU A 82 13.59 15.93 -5.08
CA LEU A 82 13.87 15.67 -6.48
C LEU A 82 12.48 15.53 -7.12
N PRO A 83 12.18 16.24 -8.23
CA PRO A 83 10.95 15.97 -8.95
C PRO A 83 11.02 14.48 -9.29
N MET A 84 10.21 13.68 -8.57
CA MET A 84 9.88 12.33 -9.00
C MET A 84 9.63 12.46 -10.49
N ASP A 85 10.27 11.67 -11.32
CA ASP A 85 10.20 11.86 -12.77
C ASP A 85 8.78 11.51 -13.24
N VAL A 86 7.86 12.46 -13.04
CA VAL A 86 6.44 12.36 -13.30
C VAL A 86 6.24 12.05 -14.78
N THR A 87 7.11 12.59 -15.63
CA THR A 87 7.15 12.31 -17.06
C THR A 87 7.40 10.84 -17.31
N THR A 88 8.49 10.27 -16.77
CA THR A 88 8.78 8.83 -16.89
C THR A 88 7.66 7.95 -16.31
N MET A 89 7.06 8.36 -15.19
CA MET A 89 5.93 7.63 -14.58
C MET A 89 4.70 7.64 -15.50
N ARG A 90 4.35 8.79 -16.09
CA ARG A 90 3.22 8.93 -17.03
C ARG A 90 3.45 8.22 -18.34
N GLU A 91 4.68 8.23 -18.86
CA GLU A 91 5.04 7.46 -20.05
C GLU A 91 4.88 5.95 -19.81
N THR A 92 5.28 5.48 -18.63
CA THR A 92 5.14 4.06 -18.25
C THR A 92 3.67 3.65 -18.16
N THR A 93 2.81 4.47 -17.55
CA THR A 93 1.37 4.15 -17.46
C THR A 93 0.68 4.23 -18.82
N SER A 94 1.04 5.22 -19.64
CA SER A 94 0.46 5.41 -20.97
C SER A 94 0.68 4.20 -21.89
N ARG A 95 1.84 3.53 -21.79
CA ARG A 95 2.12 2.27 -22.51
C ARG A 95 1.18 1.11 -22.14
N LEU A 96 0.60 1.12 -20.93
CA LEU A 96 -0.35 0.10 -20.47
C LEU A 96 -1.81 0.49 -20.65
N LEU A 97 -2.11 1.80 -20.70
CA LEU A 97 -3.47 2.34 -20.69
C LEU A 97 -3.97 2.77 -22.07
N ALA A 98 -3.11 2.90 -23.07
CA ALA A 98 -3.54 3.21 -24.43
C ALA A 98 -4.49 2.12 -24.98
N ASP A 99 -5.66 2.52 -25.48
CA ASP A 99 -6.70 1.63 -26.01
C ASP A 99 -6.24 0.87 -27.26
N ASP A 100 -5.34 1.47 -28.05
CA ASP A 100 -4.80 0.92 -29.30
C ASP A 100 -3.42 0.26 -29.14
N ALA A 101 -2.97 0.02 -27.90
CA ALA A 101 -1.69 -0.65 -27.69
C ALA A 101 -1.81 -2.13 -28.08
N GLU A 102 -1.02 -2.56 -29.08
CA GLU A 102 -0.72 -3.98 -29.25
C GLU A 102 -0.25 -4.55 -27.91
N LEU A 103 -0.82 -5.71 -27.53
CA LEU A 103 -0.47 -6.38 -26.27
C LEU A 103 1.06 -6.54 -26.22
N PRO A 104 1.74 -5.96 -25.21
CA PRO A 104 3.19 -6.08 -25.11
C PRO A 104 3.54 -7.56 -24.99
N ALA A 105 4.68 -7.93 -25.59
CA ALA A 105 5.27 -9.24 -25.36
C ALA A 105 5.42 -9.51 -23.85
N ALA A 106 5.34 -10.78 -23.45
CA ALA A 106 5.24 -11.15 -22.03
C ALA A 106 6.42 -10.65 -21.18
N ASP A 107 7.62 -10.58 -21.76
CA ASP A 107 8.81 -9.98 -21.16
C ASP A 107 8.62 -8.47 -20.90
N LYS A 108 8.17 -7.72 -21.91
CA LYS A 108 7.87 -6.29 -21.79
C LYS A 108 6.74 -6.01 -20.79
N LEU A 109 5.74 -6.90 -20.71
CA LEU A 109 4.66 -6.78 -19.74
C LEU A 109 5.19 -6.92 -18.31
N ASN A 110 6.08 -7.88 -18.07
CA ASN A 110 6.72 -8.08 -16.76
C ASN A 110 7.58 -6.88 -16.36
N ASP A 111 8.34 -6.32 -17.30
CA ASP A 111 9.13 -5.10 -17.06
C ASP A 111 8.23 -3.92 -16.69
N LEU A 112 7.12 -3.73 -17.39
CA LEU A 112 6.15 -2.67 -17.09
C LEU A 112 5.47 -2.89 -15.74
N ILE A 113 5.13 -4.13 -15.39
CA ILE A 113 4.62 -4.47 -14.04
C ILE A 113 5.65 -4.10 -12.98
N LEU A 114 6.91 -4.48 -13.17
CA LEU A 114 7.99 -4.18 -12.21
C LEU A 114 8.21 -2.66 -12.06
N LEU A 115 8.21 -1.91 -13.16
CA LEU A 115 8.30 -0.46 -13.16
C LEU A 115 7.12 0.20 -12.43
N CYS A 116 5.89 -0.21 -12.73
CA CYS A 116 4.71 0.28 -12.02
C CYS A 116 4.78 0.00 -10.51
N ARG A 117 5.27 -1.19 -10.11
CA ARG A 117 5.49 -1.51 -8.69
C ARG A 117 6.51 -0.57 -8.05
N GLY A 118 7.64 -0.34 -8.73
CA GLY A 118 8.66 0.61 -8.30
C GLY A 118 8.12 2.04 -8.14
N HIS A 119 7.33 2.52 -9.10
CA HIS A 119 6.68 3.84 -9.02
C HIS A 119 5.73 3.94 -7.83
N LEU A 120 4.91 2.92 -7.58
CA LEU A 120 4.02 2.90 -6.41
C LEU A 120 4.80 2.91 -5.09
N MET A 121 5.91 2.19 -5.01
CA MET A 121 6.78 2.19 -3.82
C MET A 121 7.34 3.58 -3.50
N LEU A 122 7.56 4.42 -4.51
CA LEU A 122 7.99 5.81 -4.35
C LEU A 122 6.81 6.76 -4.07
N LEU A 123 5.71 6.64 -4.79
CA LEU A 123 4.56 7.55 -4.70
C LEU A 123 3.76 7.40 -3.41
N ILE A 124 3.60 6.18 -2.91
CA ILE A 124 2.82 5.91 -1.70
C ILE A 124 3.29 6.73 -0.49
N PRO A 125 4.59 6.70 -0.09
CA PRO A 125 5.03 7.48 1.06
C PRO A 125 4.89 8.99 0.84
N GLU A 126 5.10 9.48 -0.39
CA GLU A 126 5.00 10.91 -0.72
C GLU A 126 3.55 11.41 -0.60
N VAL A 127 2.58 10.67 -1.16
CA VAL A 127 1.16 10.99 -1.04
C VAL A 127 0.69 10.86 0.41
N GLU A 128 1.19 9.86 1.14
CA GLU A 128 0.83 9.66 2.55
C GLU A 128 1.32 10.84 3.39
N GLN A 129 2.57 11.28 3.20
CA GLN A 129 3.09 12.46 3.88
C GLN A 129 2.33 13.74 3.53
N ALA A 130 2.01 13.96 2.25
CA ALA A 130 1.23 15.12 1.82
C ALA A 130 -0.18 15.12 2.44
N ALA A 131 -0.87 13.97 2.41
CA ALA A 131 -2.21 13.83 2.96
C ALA A 131 -2.24 14.02 4.49
N LEU A 132 -1.22 13.52 5.21
CA LEU A 132 -1.14 13.64 6.67
C LEU A 132 -0.90 15.08 7.17
N ARG A 133 -0.49 16.01 6.30
CA ARG A 133 -0.41 17.45 6.62
C ARG A 133 -1.78 18.13 6.67
N LEU A 134 -2.83 17.50 6.14
CA LEU A 134 -4.19 18.03 6.14
C LEU A 134 -4.98 17.63 7.41
N PRO A 135 -6.04 18.38 7.77
CA PRO A 135 -6.97 18.00 8.84
C PRO A 135 -7.55 16.59 8.68
N GLN A 136 -7.94 15.94 9.78
CA GLN A 136 -8.41 14.54 9.76
C GLN A 136 -9.70 14.34 8.94
N ASP A 137 -10.55 15.35 8.87
CA ASP A 137 -11.83 15.40 8.18
C ASP A 137 -11.74 15.97 6.75
N ASP A 138 -10.54 16.38 6.29
CA ASP A 138 -10.36 16.88 4.92
C ASP A 138 -10.64 15.77 3.90
N ARG A 139 -11.58 16.04 3.00
CA ARG A 139 -12.01 15.10 1.95
C ARG A 139 -10.82 14.59 1.11
N HIS A 140 -9.88 15.46 0.74
CA HIS A 140 -8.74 15.09 -0.11
C HIS A 140 -7.78 14.17 0.64
N ARG A 141 -7.63 14.34 1.95
CA ARG A 141 -6.88 13.40 2.80
C ARG A 141 -7.52 12.02 2.80
N ILE A 142 -8.84 11.95 3.03
CA ILE A 142 -9.57 10.68 3.08
C ILE A 142 -9.48 9.95 1.73
N GLU A 143 -9.68 10.68 0.63
CA GLU A 143 -9.56 10.14 -0.72
C GLU A 143 -8.14 9.62 -1.03
N ALA A 144 -7.11 10.41 -0.71
CA ALA A 144 -5.72 10.03 -0.94
C ALA A 144 -5.30 8.79 -0.14
N LEU A 145 -5.65 8.72 1.15
CA LEU A 145 -5.36 7.56 2.00
C LEU A 145 -6.12 6.30 1.54
N THR A 146 -7.36 6.46 1.06
CA THR A 146 -8.13 5.36 0.47
C THR A 146 -7.47 4.87 -0.84
N GLY A 147 -6.97 5.79 -1.66
CA GLY A 147 -6.19 5.48 -2.85
C GLY A 147 -4.91 4.72 -2.54
N ILE A 148 -4.16 5.14 -1.52
CA ILE A 148 -2.95 4.46 -1.02
C ILE A 148 -3.28 3.04 -0.57
N ALA A 149 -4.35 2.85 0.21
CA ALA A 149 -4.76 1.53 0.69
C ALA A 149 -5.07 0.57 -0.48
N GLN A 150 -5.72 1.07 -1.53
CA GLN A 150 -5.97 0.29 -2.75
C GLN A 150 -4.68 -0.04 -3.51
N ALA A 151 -3.76 0.91 -3.65
CA ALA A 151 -2.48 0.69 -4.30
C ALA A 151 -1.65 -0.38 -3.57
N ARG A 152 -1.56 -0.30 -2.23
CA ARG A 152 -0.90 -1.31 -1.38
C ARG A 152 -1.51 -2.70 -1.59
N ARG A 153 -2.85 -2.83 -1.57
CA ARG A 153 -3.53 -4.11 -1.84
C ARG A 153 -3.18 -4.69 -3.22
N ARG A 154 -3.00 -3.85 -4.24
CA ARG A 154 -2.64 -4.30 -5.60
C ARG A 154 -1.18 -4.73 -5.69
N LEU A 155 -0.26 -4.10 -4.93
CA LEU A 155 1.15 -4.52 -4.84
C LEU A 155 1.30 -5.91 -4.20
N ASP A 156 0.44 -6.25 -3.24
CA ASP A 156 0.47 -7.56 -2.57
C ASP A 156 -0.18 -8.68 -3.40
N LEU A 157 -0.89 -8.34 -4.48
CA LEU A 157 -1.57 -9.32 -5.31
C LEU A 157 -0.60 -9.96 -6.31
N VAL A 158 -0.51 -11.30 -6.30
CA VAL A 158 0.11 -12.09 -7.36
C VAL A 158 -1.00 -12.50 -8.34
N PRO A 159 -0.98 -12.06 -9.61
CA PRO A 159 -1.97 -12.48 -10.60
C PRO A 159 -1.79 -13.95 -11.01
N ASP A 160 -2.86 -14.56 -11.51
CA ASP A 160 -2.78 -15.85 -12.22
C ASP A 160 -1.90 -15.69 -13.47
N ALA A 161 -1.06 -16.68 -13.79
CA ALA A 161 -0.06 -16.66 -14.85
C ALA A 161 -0.66 -16.72 -16.28
N ARG A 162 -1.94 -16.38 -16.42
CA ARG A 162 -2.65 -16.28 -17.69
C ARG A 162 -2.51 -14.85 -18.21
N LEU A 163 -2.09 -14.69 -19.47
CA LEU A 163 -1.87 -13.39 -20.10
C LEU A 163 -3.01 -12.36 -19.87
N PRO A 164 -4.31 -12.70 -19.98
CA PRO A 164 -5.37 -11.72 -19.70
C PRO A 164 -5.42 -11.24 -18.25
N ALA A 165 -5.11 -12.12 -17.28
CA ALA A 165 -5.10 -11.79 -15.86
C ALA A 165 -3.88 -10.91 -15.50
N GLU A 166 -2.72 -11.19 -16.09
CA GLU A 166 -1.50 -10.39 -15.97
C GLU A 166 -1.68 -8.99 -16.57
N VAL A 167 -2.25 -8.89 -17.77
CA VAL A 167 -2.55 -7.59 -18.42
C VAL A 167 -3.53 -6.78 -17.58
N ALA A 168 -4.59 -7.41 -17.07
CA ALA A 168 -5.54 -6.73 -16.18
C ALA A 168 -4.88 -6.27 -14.88
N HIS A 169 -3.93 -7.04 -14.34
CA HIS A 169 -3.15 -6.65 -13.17
C HIS A 169 -2.23 -5.46 -13.47
N ALA A 170 -1.50 -5.50 -14.59
CA ALA A 170 -0.65 -4.40 -15.04
C ALA A 170 -1.44 -3.10 -15.21
N LYS A 171 -2.59 -3.14 -15.89
CA LYS A 171 -3.49 -1.97 -16.04
C LYS A 171 -3.95 -1.43 -14.68
N ARG A 172 -4.30 -2.29 -13.72
CA ARG A 172 -4.68 -1.86 -12.37
C ARG A 172 -3.54 -1.17 -11.61
N LEU A 173 -2.31 -1.64 -11.77
CA LEU A 173 -1.14 -0.98 -11.18
C LEU A 173 -0.89 0.39 -11.85
N ALA A 174 -0.97 0.47 -13.17
CA ALA A 174 -0.84 1.71 -13.92
C ALA A 174 -1.87 2.76 -13.49
N HIS A 175 -3.14 2.37 -13.36
CA HIS A 175 -4.17 3.26 -12.82
C HIS A 175 -3.89 3.73 -11.39
N SER A 176 -3.28 2.88 -10.54
CA SER A 176 -2.87 3.31 -9.20
C SER A 176 -1.77 4.38 -9.25
N VAL A 177 -0.82 4.26 -10.18
CA VAL A 177 0.23 5.27 -10.39
C VAL A 177 -0.39 6.61 -10.81
N ASP A 178 -1.25 6.61 -11.83
CA ASP A 178 -1.93 7.82 -12.31
C ASP A 178 -2.81 8.47 -11.23
N CYS A 179 -3.53 7.68 -10.43
CA CYS A 179 -4.30 8.20 -9.30
C CYS A 179 -3.41 8.87 -8.25
N LEU A 180 -2.30 8.24 -7.84
CA LEU A 180 -1.40 8.79 -6.83
C LEU A 180 -0.68 10.06 -7.32
N LEU A 181 -0.28 10.11 -8.59
CA LEU A 181 0.26 11.34 -9.21
C LEU A 181 -0.76 12.48 -9.14
N ARG A 182 -2.02 12.23 -9.52
CA ARG A 182 -3.09 13.24 -9.40
C ARG A 182 -3.32 13.69 -7.97
N TYR A 183 -3.22 12.79 -6.98
CA TYR A 183 -3.31 13.20 -5.58
C TYR A 183 -2.14 14.11 -5.19
N LEU A 184 -0.90 13.83 -5.60
CA LEU A 184 0.22 14.74 -5.34
C LEU A 184 0.00 16.12 -5.95
N GLU A 185 -0.49 16.18 -7.19
CA GLU A 185 -0.79 17.45 -7.87
C GLU A 185 -1.87 18.24 -7.12
N ASN A 186 -2.97 17.58 -6.74
CA ASN A 186 -4.07 18.20 -6.01
C ASN A 186 -3.70 18.61 -4.57
N LEU A 187 -2.75 17.91 -3.94
CA LEU A 187 -2.28 18.19 -2.59
C LEU A 187 -1.13 19.23 -2.57
N GLY A 188 -0.37 19.34 -3.67
CA GLY A 188 0.77 20.25 -3.83
C GLY A 188 0.42 21.60 -4.48
N GLY A 189 -0.78 21.74 -5.06
CA GLY A 189 -1.29 23.04 -5.48
C GLY A 189 -1.45 23.96 -4.28
N GLU A 190 -0.72 25.07 -4.25
CA GLU A 190 -0.94 26.17 -3.29
C GLU A 190 -2.43 26.54 -3.33
N ARG A 191 -3.11 26.40 -2.18
CA ARG A 191 -4.46 26.95 -2.02
C ARG A 191 -4.34 28.48 -2.03
N PRO A 192 -5.12 29.21 -2.85
CA PRO A 192 -5.15 30.67 -2.81
C PRO A 192 -5.65 31.20 -1.46
#